data_AF-A0A2C9VG26-F1
#
_entry.id   AF-A0A2C9VG26-F1
#
_cell.length_a   1.000
_cell.length_b   1.000
_cell.length_c   1.000
_cell.angle_alpha   90.00
_cell.angle_beta   90.00
_cell.angle_gamma   90.00
#
_symmetry.space_group_name_H-M   'P 1'
#
loop_
_entity.id
_entity.type
_entity.pdbx_description
1 polymer ?
#
loop_
_entity_poly.entity_id
_entity_poly.type
_entity_poly.pdbx_seq_one_letter_code
_entity_poly.pdbx_strand_id
1 'polypeptide(L)'
;MARLSLGVMLLLCLVASAAAQAQCGRQAGNRKCPGRMCCSRWGYCGTTAEYCGAGCQSNCRPSSDDLSESISASNVKATSRSYNSEQNAWNLNAANAFCSTWDSDKPLEWRSKHAWTAFGGPVGPQGKDACGQCLKVTNAETGAQATVRIVDKCSNGGLDMDAAAFKQLDTNGKGNAQGFLMVNYEFVNCTAH
;
A
#
# COMPACT_ATOMS: atom_id res chain seq x y z
N MET A 1 51.33 -1.81 43.91
CA MET A 1 50.12 -2.66 44.00
C MET A 1 48.94 -1.78 44.42
N ALA A 2 48.22 -1.23 43.46
CA ALA A 2 47.08 -0.34 43.72
C ALA A 2 45.88 -1.17 44.16
N ARG A 3 45.38 -0.91 45.37
CA ARG A 3 44.16 -1.53 45.90
C ARG A 3 42.97 -0.86 45.22
N LEU A 4 42.50 -1.41 44.09
CA LEU A 4 41.20 -1.06 43.56
C LEU A 4 40.15 -1.44 44.62
N SER A 5 39.56 -0.42 45.24
CA SER A 5 38.51 -0.58 46.24
C SER A 5 37.30 -1.26 45.59
N LEU A 6 36.71 -2.22 46.30
CA LEU A 6 35.53 -2.98 45.87
C LEU A 6 34.37 -2.07 45.38
N GLY A 7 34.31 -0.83 45.88
CA GLY A 7 33.35 0.19 45.45
C GLY A 7 33.59 0.78 44.04
N VAL A 8 34.83 0.78 43.53
CA VAL A 8 35.14 1.24 42.17
C VAL A 8 34.78 0.18 41.12
N MET A 9 34.86 -1.11 41.47
CA MET A 9 34.37 -2.21 40.64
C MET A 9 32.83 -2.27 40.57
N LEU A 10 32.13 -1.84 41.63
CA LEU A 10 30.67 -1.84 41.67
C LEU A 10 30.05 -0.65 40.91
N LEU A 11 30.78 0.48 40.78
CA LEU A 11 30.34 1.64 39.99
C LEU A 11 30.48 1.45 38.47
N LEU A 12 31.31 0.49 38.00
CA LEU A 12 31.54 0.25 36.57
C LEU A 12 30.50 -0.65 35.88
N CYS A 13 29.56 -1.26 36.63
CA CYS A 13 28.61 -2.24 36.07
C CYS A 13 27.20 -1.70 35.77
N LEU A 14 26.92 -0.40 35.95
CA LEU A 14 25.57 0.17 35.85
C LEU A 14 25.28 0.99 34.58
N VAL A 15 26.03 0.76 33.49
CA VAL A 15 25.55 1.11 32.15
C VAL A 15 24.82 -0.10 31.55
N ALA A 16 23.66 -0.43 32.14
CA ALA A 16 22.69 -1.31 31.50
C ALA A 16 22.17 -0.59 30.26
N SER A 17 22.80 -0.86 29.12
CA SER A 17 22.36 -0.38 27.83
C SER A 17 20.97 -0.98 27.59
N ALA A 18 19.92 -0.17 27.68
CA ALA A 18 18.59 -0.57 27.28
C ALA A 18 18.57 -0.68 25.75
N ALA A 19 19.21 -1.72 25.21
CA ALA A 19 19.03 -2.10 23.83
C ALA A 19 17.55 -2.49 23.69
N ALA A 20 16.79 -1.70 22.93
CA ALA A 20 15.40 -2.01 22.64
C ALA A 20 15.35 -3.42 22.05
N GLN A 21 14.81 -4.38 22.81
CA GLN A 21 14.80 -5.79 22.40
C GLN A 21 13.91 -5.95 21.17
N ALA A 22 14.34 -6.78 20.22
CA ALA A 22 13.52 -7.13 19.08
C ALA A 22 12.21 -7.79 19.56
N GLN A 23 11.10 -7.33 19.03
CA GLN A 23 9.74 -7.73 19.38
C GLN A 23 9.21 -8.86 18.47
N CYS A 24 9.75 -8.95 17.25
CA CYS A 24 9.26 -9.84 16.21
C CYS A 24 10.39 -10.29 15.27
N GLY A 25 10.08 -11.23 14.38
CA GLY A 25 10.99 -11.65 13.32
C GLY A 25 12.09 -12.59 13.81
N ARG A 26 13.12 -12.81 12.99
CA ARG A 26 14.21 -13.77 13.24
C ARG A 26 14.95 -13.46 14.53
N GLN A 27 15.02 -12.18 14.91
CA GLN A 27 15.64 -11.71 16.15
C GLN A 27 14.82 -12.05 17.41
N ALA A 28 13.54 -12.40 17.25
CA ALA A 28 12.61 -12.74 18.34
C ALA A 28 11.98 -14.12 18.15
N GLY A 29 12.72 -15.08 17.59
CA GLY A 29 12.24 -16.46 17.40
C GLY A 29 11.07 -16.57 16.42
N ASN A 30 11.07 -15.75 15.37
CA ASN A 30 10.00 -15.66 14.35
C ASN A 30 8.62 -15.28 14.92
N ARG A 31 8.58 -14.64 16.09
CA ARG A 31 7.35 -14.10 16.67
C ARG A 31 6.74 -13.07 15.73
N LYS A 32 5.43 -13.14 15.52
CA LYS A 32 4.67 -12.13 14.77
C LYS A 32 4.25 -10.99 15.68
N CYS A 33 4.10 -9.82 15.10
CA CYS A 33 3.56 -8.68 15.82
C CYS A 33 2.06 -8.86 16.16
N PRO A 34 1.61 -8.36 17.31
CA PRO A 34 0.20 -8.30 17.65
C PRO A 34 -0.56 -7.41 16.67
N GLY A 35 -1.87 -7.64 16.53
CA GLY A 35 -2.74 -6.79 15.71
C GLY A 35 -2.41 -6.77 14.21
N ARG A 36 -1.73 -7.82 13.69
CA ARG A 36 -1.26 -7.92 12.30
C ARG A 36 -0.34 -6.76 11.85
N MET A 37 0.35 -6.10 12.79
CA MET A 37 1.35 -5.09 12.44
C MET A 37 2.54 -5.70 11.70
N CYS A 38 3.21 -4.91 10.88
CA CYS A 38 4.40 -5.32 10.15
C CYS A 38 5.57 -5.52 11.12
N CYS A 39 6.38 -6.53 10.84
CA CYS A 39 7.66 -6.73 11.51
C CYS A 39 8.79 -6.17 10.66
N SER A 40 9.46 -5.11 11.11
CA SER A 40 10.55 -4.48 10.37
C SER A 40 11.76 -5.42 10.22
N ARG A 41 12.70 -5.05 9.34
CA ARG A 41 13.99 -5.75 9.20
C ARG A 41 14.77 -5.86 10.53
N TRP A 42 14.55 -4.89 11.41
CA TRP A 42 15.20 -4.78 12.71
C TRP A 42 14.44 -5.48 13.85
N GLY A 43 13.32 -6.12 13.53
CA GLY A 43 12.55 -6.89 14.50
C GLY A 43 11.62 -6.04 15.38
N TYR A 44 11.16 -4.87 14.90
CA TYR A 44 10.19 -4.04 15.60
C TYR A 44 8.83 -4.07 14.93
N CYS A 45 7.77 -3.89 15.73
CA CYS A 45 6.41 -3.87 15.25
C CYS A 45 5.92 -2.46 14.91
N GLY A 46 5.31 -2.30 13.75
CA GLY A 46 4.71 -1.02 13.35
C GLY A 46 3.91 -1.10 12.05
N THR A 47 3.34 0.01 11.63
CA THR A 47 2.42 0.08 10.47
C THR A 47 2.87 1.08 9.40
N THR A 48 3.95 1.83 9.63
CA THR A 48 4.50 2.77 8.65
C THR A 48 5.37 2.04 7.62
N ALA A 49 5.75 2.73 6.54
CA ALA A 49 6.59 2.17 5.49
C ALA A 49 7.96 1.66 6.02
N GLU A 50 8.47 2.22 7.11
CA GLU A 50 9.74 1.79 7.74
C GLU A 50 9.65 0.38 8.33
N TYR A 51 8.46 -0.02 8.81
CA TYR A 51 8.21 -1.34 9.37
C TYR A 51 7.72 -2.32 8.31
N CYS A 52 6.94 -1.83 7.36
CA CYS A 52 6.27 -2.64 6.36
C CYS A 52 6.99 -2.75 5.01
N GLY A 53 8.05 -1.96 4.81
CA GLY A 53 8.77 -1.86 3.54
C GLY A 53 9.87 -2.89 3.37
N ALA A 54 10.92 -2.51 2.64
CA ALA A 54 11.97 -3.43 2.21
C ALA A 54 12.62 -4.20 3.37
N GLY A 55 12.57 -5.53 3.31
CA GLY A 55 13.12 -6.44 4.32
C GLY A 55 12.30 -6.52 5.59
N CYS A 56 11.04 -6.09 5.54
CA CYS A 56 10.04 -6.56 6.49
C CYS A 56 10.01 -8.10 6.54
N GLN A 57 9.79 -8.65 7.73
CA GLN A 57 9.91 -10.08 8.01
C GLN A 57 8.55 -10.79 8.12
N SER A 58 7.47 -10.09 8.48
CA SER A 58 6.13 -10.67 8.59
C SER A 58 5.04 -9.59 8.56
N ASN A 59 3.84 -9.94 8.08
CA ASN A 59 2.71 -9.01 7.90
C ASN A 59 3.10 -7.76 7.09
N CYS A 60 3.97 -7.94 6.11
CA CYS A 60 4.53 -6.84 5.34
C CYS A 60 3.49 -6.21 4.43
N ARG A 61 3.68 -4.93 4.10
CA ARG A 61 3.04 -4.41 2.90
C ARG A 61 3.61 -5.20 1.73
N PRO A 62 2.81 -5.55 0.71
CA PRO A 62 3.35 -6.12 -0.51
C PRO A 62 4.38 -5.12 -1.07
N SER A 63 5.64 -5.43 -0.83
CA SER A 63 6.77 -4.85 -1.53
C SER A 63 7.16 -5.90 -2.55
N SER A 64 7.43 -5.44 -3.76
CA SER A 64 7.60 -6.21 -5.00
C SER A 64 8.67 -7.31 -4.93
N ASP A 65 9.44 -7.33 -3.84
CA ASP A 65 10.61 -8.17 -3.67
C ASP A 65 10.29 -9.55 -3.03
N ASP A 66 9.04 -9.80 -2.62
CA ASP A 66 8.60 -11.11 -2.09
C ASP A 66 7.29 -11.60 -2.74
N LEU A 67 7.14 -11.36 -4.05
CA LEU A 67 6.06 -11.89 -4.89
C LEU A 67 6.29 -13.39 -5.18
N SER A 68 6.01 -14.25 -4.20
CA SER A 68 5.74 -15.67 -4.48
C SER A 68 4.25 -15.97 -4.69
N GLU A 69 3.35 -14.98 -4.51
CA GLU A 69 1.99 -15.00 -5.05
C GLU A 69 1.60 -13.60 -5.56
N SER A 70 1.36 -13.46 -6.86
CA SER A 70 0.82 -12.24 -7.47
C SER A 70 -0.59 -11.97 -6.96
N ILE A 71 -0.77 -10.94 -6.11
CA ILE A 71 -2.10 -10.48 -5.70
C ILE A 71 -2.76 -9.86 -6.93
N SER A 72 -3.63 -10.63 -7.56
CA SER A 72 -4.28 -10.27 -8.81
C SER A 72 -5.67 -10.91 -8.89
N ALA A 73 -6.51 -10.33 -9.73
CA ALA A 73 -7.79 -10.92 -10.09
C ALA A 73 -8.10 -10.64 -11.55
N SER A 74 -8.90 -11.52 -12.15
CA SER A 74 -9.34 -11.42 -13.53
C SER A 74 -10.85 -11.30 -13.62
N ASN A 75 -11.34 -10.77 -14.75
CA ASN A 75 -12.77 -10.60 -15.01
C ASN A 75 -13.48 -9.78 -13.92
N VAL A 76 -12.85 -8.69 -13.49
CA VAL A 76 -13.39 -7.78 -12.48
C VAL A 76 -14.10 -6.62 -13.17
N LYS A 77 -15.27 -6.23 -12.65
CA LYS A 77 -16.00 -5.07 -13.15
C LYS A 77 -15.30 -3.79 -12.72
N ALA A 78 -14.97 -2.94 -13.68
CA ALA A 78 -14.52 -1.57 -13.44
C ALA A 78 -15.58 -0.59 -13.95
N THR A 79 -15.99 0.34 -13.10
CA THR A 79 -16.91 1.44 -13.42
C THR A 79 -16.17 2.76 -13.39
N SER A 80 -16.74 3.78 -14.01
CA SER A 80 -16.18 5.14 -14.01
C SER A 80 -16.79 5.98 -12.89
N ARG A 81 -15.97 6.77 -12.22
CA ARG A 81 -16.37 7.81 -11.26
C ARG A 81 -15.64 9.10 -11.55
N SER A 82 -16.33 10.22 -11.45
CA SER A 82 -15.73 11.55 -11.56
C SER A 82 -15.15 12.00 -10.22
N TYR A 83 -13.87 11.73 -9.96
CA TYR A 83 -13.16 12.33 -8.82
C TYR A 83 -12.80 13.80 -9.04
N ASN A 84 -12.88 14.28 -10.30
CA ASN A 84 -12.42 15.61 -10.71
C ASN A 84 -10.98 15.88 -10.24
N SER A 85 -10.14 14.83 -10.33
CA SER A 85 -8.81 14.78 -9.74
C SER A 85 -7.90 15.88 -10.28
N GLU A 86 -7.92 16.17 -11.58
CA GLU A 86 -7.16 17.29 -12.14
C GLU A 86 -7.75 18.65 -11.72
N GLN A 87 -9.08 18.81 -11.77
CA GLN A 87 -9.74 20.08 -11.47
C GLN A 87 -9.62 20.48 -9.99
N ASN A 88 -9.50 19.50 -9.10
CA ASN A 88 -9.33 19.73 -7.66
C ASN A 88 -7.85 19.72 -7.23
N ALA A 89 -6.90 19.78 -8.18
CA ALA A 89 -5.45 19.74 -7.92
C ALA A 89 -5.01 18.49 -7.12
N TRP A 90 -5.62 17.35 -7.45
CA TRP A 90 -5.39 16.03 -6.88
C TRP A 90 -5.61 16.00 -5.37
N ASN A 91 -6.59 16.78 -4.88
CA ASN A 91 -6.88 16.92 -3.46
C ASN A 91 -7.84 15.83 -2.98
N LEU A 92 -7.33 14.87 -2.20
CA LEU A 92 -8.12 13.73 -1.70
C LEU A 92 -9.28 14.17 -0.80
N ASN A 93 -9.13 15.27 -0.06
CA ASN A 93 -10.21 15.81 0.78
C ASN A 93 -11.34 16.40 -0.08
N ALA A 94 -10.99 17.13 -1.15
CA ALA A 94 -11.96 17.71 -2.07
C ALA A 94 -12.77 16.63 -2.82
N ALA A 95 -12.16 15.47 -3.09
CA ALA A 95 -12.82 14.33 -3.69
C ALA A 95 -13.60 13.46 -2.69
N ASN A 96 -13.59 13.80 -1.39
CA ASN A 96 -14.14 13.00 -0.30
C ASN A 96 -13.67 11.53 -0.35
N ALA A 97 -12.41 11.31 -0.74
CA ALA A 97 -11.85 9.99 -0.92
C ALA A 97 -11.61 9.33 0.44
N PHE A 98 -11.94 8.04 0.60
CA PHE A 98 -11.78 7.33 1.88
C PHE A 98 -10.35 7.40 2.43
N CYS A 99 -9.33 7.37 1.56
CA CYS A 99 -7.93 7.42 1.98
C CYS A 99 -7.44 8.82 2.37
N SER A 100 -8.26 9.86 2.24
CA SER A 100 -7.90 11.25 2.57
C SER A 100 -7.38 11.41 4.00
N THR A 101 -7.89 10.60 4.93
CA THR A 101 -7.46 10.58 6.34
C THR A 101 -5.96 10.28 6.52
N TRP A 102 -5.34 9.54 5.59
CA TRP A 102 -3.94 9.07 5.73
C TRP A 102 -3.01 9.57 4.61
N ASP A 103 -3.57 9.94 3.46
CA ASP A 103 -2.78 10.23 2.26
C ASP A 103 -2.97 11.67 1.73
N SER A 104 -3.78 12.52 2.38
CA SER A 104 -4.00 13.91 1.94
C SER A 104 -2.74 14.78 2.01
N ASP A 105 -1.88 14.58 3.00
CA ASP A 105 -0.63 15.33 3.18
C ASP A 105 0.52 14.88 2.27
N LYS A 106 0.30 13.87 1.42
CA LYS A 106 1.31 13.43 0.45
C LYS A 106 1.61 14.57 -0.55
N PRO A 107 2.86 14.67 -1.03
CA PRO A 107 3.23 15.70 -2.00
C PRO A 107 2.40 15.58 -3.27
N LEU A 108 2.19 16.70 -3.97
CA LEU A 108 1.41 16.75 -5.21
C LEU A 108 1.92 15.71 -6.21
N GLU A 109 3.23 15.61 -6.39
CA GLU A 109 3.86 14.62 -7.27
C GLU A 109 3.39 13.20 -6.97
N TRP A 110 3.27 12.82 -5.70
CA TRP A 110 2.79 11.49 -5.32
C TRP A 110 1.30 11.32 -5.64
N ARG A 111 0.49 12.34 -5.34
CA ARG A 111 -0.98 12.34 -5.52
C ARG A 111 -1.37 12.32 -7.00
N SER A 112 -0.59 13.00 -7.85
CA SER A 112 -0.86 13.17 -9.28
C SER A 112 -0.11 12.18 -10.19
N LYS A 113 0.79 11.35 -9.64
CA LYS A 113 1.60 10.42 -10.44
C LYS A 113 0.77 9.43 -11.26
N HIS A 114 -0.34 8.96 -10.69
CA HIS A 114 -1.22 7.95 -11.29
C HIS A 114 -2.67 8.38 -11.14
N ALA A 115 -3.49 8.03 -12.12
CA ALA A 115 -4.92 8.23 -12.03
C ALA A 115 -5.53 7.46 -10.85
N TRP A 116 -6.65 7.96 -10.34
CA TRP A 116 -7.25 7.46 -9.10
C TRP A 116 -8.23 6.31 -9.35
N THR A 117 -8.39 5.45 -8.35
CA THR A 117 -9.45 4.44 -8.31
C THR A 117 -9.92 4.19 -6.88
N ALA A 118 -11.18 3.81 -6.74
CA ALA A 118 -11.64 3.07 -5.58
C ALA A 118 -11.34 1.58 -5.77
N PHE A 119 -11.12 0.87 -4.67
CA PHE A 119 -10.91 -0.56 -4.67
C PHE A 119 -11.93 -1.28 -3.77
N GLY A 120 -12.53 -2.31 -4.33
CA GLY A 120 -13.38 -3.28 -3.65
C GLY A 120 -13.25 -4.66 -4.29
N GLY A 121 -12.10 -4.92 -4.94
CA GLY A 121 -11.86 -6.13 -5.71
C GLY A 121 -11.83 -7.38 -4.82
N PRO A 122 -12.03 -8.57 -5.42
CA PRO A 122 -12.18 -9.83 -4.67
C PRO A 122 -10.87 -10.34 -4.04
N VAL A 123 -9.71 -9.88 -4.52
CA VAL A 123 -8.39 -10.36 -4.09
C VAL A 123 -7.49 -9.18 -3.79
N GLY A 124 -7.04 -9.07 -2.54
CA GLY A 124 -6.11 -8.02 -2.12
C GLY A 124 -6.54 -7.31 -0.83
N PRO A 125 -5.68 -6.42 -0.32
CA PRO A 125 -5.97 -5.64 0.88
C PRO A 125 -7.22 -4.79 0.70
N GLN A 126 -7.95 -4.56 1.78
CA GLN A 126 -9.22 -3.83 1.76
C GLN A 126 -9.14 -2.59 2.65
N GLY A 127 -9.96 -1.58 2.33
CA GLY A 127 -10.07 -0.37 3.11
C GLY A 127 -8.72 0.32 3.33
N LYS A 128 -8.37 0.58 4.59
CA LYS A 128 -7.16 1.34 4.95
C LYS A 128 -5.88 0.69 4.41
N ASP A 129 -5.82 -0.64 4.39
CA ASP A 129 -4.61 -1.35 3.99
C ASP A 129 -4.35 -1.25 2.47
N ALA A 130 -5.39 -0.96 1.69
CA ALA A 130 -5.30 -0.74 0.25
C ALA A 130 -4.86 0.69 -0.12
N CYS A 131 -5.03 1.65 0.79
CA CYS A 131 -4.77 3.07 0.53
C CYS A 131 -3.34 3.33 0.06
N GLY A 132 -3.22 4.06 -1.04
CA GLY A 132 -1.97 4.49 -1.65
C GLY A 132 -1.25 3.41 -2.47
N GLN A 133 -1.74 2.17 -2.49
CA GLN A 133 -1.19 1.10 -3.34
C GLN A 133 -1.57 1.32 -4.81
N CYS A 134 -0.87 0.65 -5.72
CA CYS A 134 -1.08 0.80 -7.16
C CYS A 134 -1.47 -0.52 -7.81
N LEU A 135 -2.33 -0.41 -8.82
CA LEU A 135 -2.80 -1.51 -9.63
C LEU A 135 -2.36 -1.29 -11.07
N LYS A 136 -1.77 -2.32 -11.69
CA LYS A 136 -1.72 -2.43 -13.15
C LYS A 136 -3.04 -3.02 -13.60
N VAL A 137 -3.85 -2.22 -14.27
CA VAL A 137 -5.17 -2.61 -14.77
C VAL A 137 -5.07 -2.87 -16.26
N THR A 138 -5.59 -4.01 -16.72
CA THR A 138 -5.64 -4.41 -18.12
C THR A 138 -7.09 -4.59 -18.54
N ASN A 139 -7.52 -3.92 -19.61
CA ASN A 139 -8.80 -4.19 -20.26
C ASN A 139 -8.76 -5.63 -20.82
N ALA A 140 -9.66 -6.50 -20.33
CA ALA A 140 -9.66 -7.91 -20.69
C ALA A 140 -10.01 -8.16 -22.17
N GLU A 141 -10.71 -7.22 -22.83
CA GLU A 141 -11.09 -7.33 -24.23
C GLU A 141 -10.02 -6.76 -25.17
N THR A 142 -9.51 -5.55 -24.87
CA THR A 142 -8.63 -4.83 -25.81
C THR A 142 -7.14 -4.98 -25.48
N GLY A 143 -6.80 -5.47 -24.29
CA GLY A 143 -5.43 -5.54 -23.79
C GLY A 143 -4.84 -4.17 -23.43
N ALA A 144 -5.60 -3.08 -23.51
CA ALA A 144 -5.15 -1.76 -23.07
C ALA A 144 -4.79 -1.77 -21.57
N GLN A 145 -3.73 -1.07 -21.18
CA GLN A 145 -3.20 -1.07 -19.81
C GLN A 145 -3.06 0.34 -19.25
N ALA A 146 -3.26 0.46 -17.93
CA ALA A 146 -3.00 1.67 -17.18
C ALA A 146 -2.61 1.32 -15.74
N THR A 147 -1.74 2.13 -15.13
CA THR A 147 -1.45 2.06 -13.71
C THR A 147 -2.29 3.08 -12.97
N VAL A 148 -3.01 2.65 -11.92
CA VAL A 148 -3.87 3.49 -11.10
C VAL A 148 -3.51 3.38 -9.63
N ARG A 149 -3.77 4.45 -8.87
CA ARG A 149 -3.58 4.48 -7.42
C ARG A 149 -4.91 4.33 -6.69
N ILE A 150 -4.94 3.45 -5.70
CA ILE A 150 -6.08 3.28 -4.80
C ILE A 150 -6.13 4.45 -3.83
N VAL A 151 -7.18 5.27 -3.93
CA VAL A 151 -7.42 6.43 -3.05
C VAL A 151 -8.76 6.34 -2.32
N ASP A 152 -9.59 5.38 -2.69
CA ASP A 152 -10.93 5.22 -2.14
C ASP A 152 -11.29 3.73 -2.01
N LYS A 153 -12.41 3.44 -1.35
CA LYS A 153 -13.01 2.10 -1.29
C LYS A 153 -14.35 2.08 -2.01
N CYS A 154 -14.71 0.96 -2.61
CA CYS A 154 -16.03 0.74 -3.19
C CYS A 154 -16.61 -0.60 -2.71
N SER A 155 -17.93 -0.72 -2.74
CA SER A 155 -18.66 -1.92 -2.29
C SER A 155 -19.22 -2.75 -3.46
N ASN A 156 -18.86 -2.41 -4.70
CA ASN A 156 -19.38 -3.05 -5.92
C ASN A 156 -18.61 -4.32 -6.33
N GLY A 157 -17.66 -4.79 -5.53
CA GLY A 157 -16.87 -5.99 -5.82
C GLY A 157 -15.80 -5.81 -6.90
N GLY A 158 -15.44 -4.56 -7.25
CA GLY A 158 -14.51 -4.27 -8.33
C GLY A 158 -13.74 -2.97 -8.16
N LEU A 159 -13.73 -2.14 -9.22
CA LEU A 159 -13.01 -0.86 -9.25
C LEU A 159 -13.97 0.29 -9.62
N ASP A 160 -13.84 1.44 -8.97
CA ASP A 160 -14.41 2.71 -9.46
C ASP A 160 -13.29 3.65 -9.85
N MET A 161 -12.95 3.65 -11.14
CA MET A 161 -11.81 4.35 -11.70
C MET A 161 -12.15 5.80 -12.02
N ASP A 162 -11.16 6.69 -11.96
CA ASP A 162 -11.28 8.03 -12.52
C ASP A 162 -11.68 7.95 -14.00
N ALA A 163 -12.62 8.80 -14.40
CA ALA A 163 -13.15 8.84 -15.76
C ALA A 163 -12.06 8.97 -16.84
N ALA A 164 -10.96 9.68 -16.56
CA ALA A 164 -9.85 9.79 -17.49
C ALA A 164 -9.13 8.44 -17.71
N ALA A 165 -8.88 7.69 -16.63
CA ALA A 165 -8.28 6.36 -16.71
C ALA A 165 -9.21 5.33 -17.35
N PHE A 166 -10.50 5.40 -17.03
CA PHE A 166 -11.50 4.55 -17.67
C PHE A 166 -11.50 4.77 -19.19
N LYS A 167 -11.50 6.03 -19.63
CA LYS A 167 -11.44 6.40 -21.05
C LYS A 167 -10.15 5.94 -21.73
N GLN A 168 -9.02 5.96 -21.04
CA GLN A 168 -7.74 5.44 -21.56
C GLN A 168 -7.80 3.93 -21.83
N LEU A 169 -8.49 3.18 -20.98
CA LEU A 169 -8.65 1.73 -21.12
C LEU A 169 -9.75 1.34 -22.11
N ASP A 170 -10.79 2.17 -22.28
CA ASP A 170 -11.92 1.93 -23.18
C ASP A 170 -11.61 2.26 -24.65
N THR A 171 -10.58 1.61 -25.20
CA THR A 171 -10.07 1.90 -26.55
C THR A 171 -11.02 1.51 -27.68
N ASN A 172 -12.04 0.69 -27.41
CA ASN A 172 -13.07 0.29 -28.37
C ASN A 172 -14.45 0.96 -28.11
N GLY A 173 -14.56 1.79 -27.07
CA GLY A 173 -15.78 2.51 -26.70
C GLY A 173 -16.91 1.66 -26.12
N LYS A 174 -16.74 0.34 -26.00
CA LYS A 174 -17.79 -0.56 -25.48
C LYS A 174 -18.01 -0.36 -23.99
N GLY A 175 -16.95 -0.07 -23.25
CA GLY A 175 -17.02 0.15 -21.81
C GLY A 175 -17.94 1.30 -21.46
N ASN A 176 -17.81 2.41 -22.17
CA ASN A 176 -18.68 3.57 -22.02
C ASN A 176 -20.11 3.27 -22.45
N ALA A 177 -20.31 2.52 -23.54
CA ALA A 177 -21.64 2.16 -24.03
C ALA A 177 -22.42 1.25 -23.04
N GLN A 178 -21.74 0.31 -22.37
CA GLN A 178 -22.36 -0.61 -21.41
C GLN A 178 -22.25 -0.15 -19.95
N GLY A 179 -21.51 0.93 -19.68
CA GLY A 179 -21.31 1.51 -18.36
C GLY A 179 -20.26 0.82 -17.49
N PHE A 180 -19.48 -0.13 -18.01
CA PHE A 180 -18.37 -0.77 -17.28
C PHE A 180 -17.37 -1.44 -18.23
N LEU A 181 -16.13 -1.63 -17.76
CA LEU A 181 -15.12 -2.48 -18.37
C LEU A 181 -15.00 -3.80 -17.59
N MET A 182 -14.69 -4.89 -18.30
CA MET A 182 -14.14 -6.08 -17.67
C MET A 182 -12.62 -5.97 -17.69
N VAL A 183 -12.01 -6.03 -16.52
CA VAL A 183 -10.57 -5.82 -16.36
C VAL A 183 -9.92 -6.92 -15.55
N ASN A 184 -8.62 -7.09 -15.79
CA ASN A 184 -7.72 -7.81 -14.91
C ASN A 184 -6.89 -6.78 -14.15
N TYR A 185 -6.58 -7.02 -12.89
CA TYR A 185 -5.64 -6.18 -12.14
C TYR A 185 -4.57 -7.01 -11.44
N GLU A 186 -3.44 -6.37 -11.22
CA GLU A 186 -2.34 -6.86 -10.40
C GLU A 186 -1.86 -5.72 -9.50
N PHE A 187 -1.58 -6.03 -8.23
CA PHE A 187 -0.90 -5.09 -7.33
C PHE A 187 0.56 -4.95 -7.74
N VAL A 188 0.98 -3.72 -8.07
CA VAL A 188 2.32 -3.42 -8.58
C VAL A 188 2.99 -2.31 -7.78
N ASN A 189 4.31 -2.18 -7.95
CA ASN A 189 5.00 -1.01 -7.45
C ASN A 189 4.49 0.25 -8.14
N CYS A 190 4.16 1.28 -7.35
CA CYS A 190 3.78 2.59 -7.85
C CYS A 190 4.90 3.32 -8.64
N THR A 191 6.10 2.76 -8.74
CA THR A 191 7.20 3.29 -9.56
C THR A 191 7.51 2.46 -10.80
N ALA A 192 6.87 1.31 -11.00
CA ALA A 192 7.08 0.50 -12.19
C ALA A 192 6.40 1.16 -13.40
N HIS A 193 7.16 1.32 -14.49
CA HIS A 193 6.72 1.82 -15.79
C HIS A 193 6.58 0.66 -16.78
#